data_AF-A0AAN8LIY6-F1
#
_entry.id   AF-A0AAN8LIY6-F1
#
_cell.length_a   1.000
_cell.length_b   1.000
_cell.length_c   1.000
_cell.angle_alpha   90.00
_cell.angle_beta   90.00
_cell.angle_gamma   90.00
#
_symmetry.space_group_name_H-M   'P 1'
#
loop_
_entity.id
_entity.type
_entity.pdbx_description
1 polymer ?
#
loop_
_entity_poly.entity_id
_entity_poly.type
_entity_poly.pdbx_seq_one_letter_code
_entity_poly.pdbx_strand_id
1 'polypeptide(L)'
;MYTGQELSRMIPKSEVGVLSEDSKNVVELIEAAYNRLSSKVTVTHDALPDNVRVTYTPLCPGGGPAGDKGVCDNVKVGQMVSFNVTVTADECIDGEMSFLIGPLGIKDKLKVNLSTRCECVCDDPQEDNHPYCNGKGKVNCGMCSCKAGFVGQKCECSIGEKDEESSLRAACRKDNGTECEGRGDCVCGMCQCYALQGGSTYYGTHCECENESCEKFQNKLCGGNGKCRCKNCECNPDYEGTACQCKKSDEQCRTPGGSVCSGRGTCQCNPSASVSRATSGPTV
;
A
#
# COMPACT_ATOMS: atom_id res chain seq x y z
N MET A 1 54.82 0.68 -4.11
CA MET A 1 54.73 -0.56 -4.90
C MET A 1 53.91 -1.55 -4.09
N TYR A 2 52.86 -2.12 -4.67
CA TYR A 2 52.08 -3.16 -3.99
C TYR A 2 52.89 -4.46 -3.97
N THR A 3 52.94 -5.10 -2.82
CA THR A 3 53.52 -6.45 -2.69
C THR A 3 52.60 -7.47 -3.37
N GLY A 4 53.14 -8.64 -3.76
CA GLY A 4 52.32 -9.72 -4.33
C GLY A 4 51.14 -10.13 -3.44
N GLN A 5 51.32 -10.06 -2.12
CA GLN A 5 50.26 -10.32 -1.14
C GLN A 5 49.13 -9.27 -1.17
N GLU A 6 49.46 -8.00 -1.39
CA GLU A 6 48.47 -6.92 -1.49
C GLU A 6 47.65 -7.03 -2.77
N LEU A 7 48.29 -7.37 -3.89
CA LEU A 7 47.62 -7.63 -5.17
C LEU A 7 46.63 -8.80 -5.07
N SER A 8 47.00 -9.87 -4.36
CA SER A 8 46.15 -11.05 -4.23
C SER A 8 44.84 -10.78 -3.48
N ARG A 9 44.82 -9.79 -2.58
CA ARG A 9 43.57 -9.37 -1.90
C ARG A 9 42.58 -8.69 -2.84
N MET A 10 43.05 -8.10 -3.94
CA MET A 10 42.21 -7.39 -4.91
C MET A 10 41.79 -8.27 -6.09
N ILE A 11 42.54 -9.34 -6.38
CA ILE A 11 42.28 -10.23 -7.51
C ILE A 11 41.58 -11.50 -7.00
N PRO A 12 40.29 -11.68 -7.30
CA PRO A 12 39.57 -12.89 -6.92
C PRO A 12 40.25 -14.14 -7.50
N LYS A 13 40.27 -15.23 -6.72
CA LYS A 13 40.87 -16.52 -7.13
C LYS A 13 42.39 -16.41 -7.44
N SER A 14 43.13 -15.67 -6.62
CA SER A 14 44.60 -15.59 -6.68
C SER A 14 45.23 -16.23 -5.44
N GLU A 15 46.42 -16.82 -5.61
CA GLU A 15 47.25 -17.38 -4.54
C GLU A 15 48.68 -16.86 -4.67
N VAL A 16 49.39 -16.72 -3.56
CA VAL A 16 50.75 -16.19 -3.51
C VAL A 16 51.65 -17.13 -2.72
N GLY A 17 52.85 -17.36 -3.25
CA GLY A 17 53.91 -18.14 -2.60
C GLY A 17 55.25 -17.40 -2.65
N VAL A 18 56.14 -17.71 -1.69
CA VAL A 18 57.49 -17.15 -1.66
C VAL A 18 58.43 -18.09 -2.41
N LEU A 19 58.95 -17.62 -3.54
CA LEU A 19 59.91 -18.36 -4.35
C LEU A 19 61.31 -18.27 -3.74
N SER A 20 62.02 -19.40 -3.66
CA SER A 20 63.43 -19.40 -3.24
C SER A 20 64.31 -18.73 -4.31
N GLU A 21 65.45 -18.17 -3.91
CA GLU A 21 66.37 -17.51 -4.87
C GLU A 21 66.84 -18.46 -5.98
N ASP A 22 66.95 -19.75 -5.69
CA ASP A 22 67.33 -20.81 -6.64
C ASP A 22 66.12 -21.45 -7.35
N SER A 23 64.89 -20.98 -7.08
CA SER A 23 63.63 -21.44 -7.65
C SER A 23 63.34 -22.95 -7.51
N LYS A 24 64.06 -23.67 -6.65
CA LYS A 24 63.87 -25.12 -6.47
C LYS A 24 62.52 -25.50 -5.90
N ASN A 25 61.89 -24.60 -5.14
CA ASN A 25 60.57 -24.83 -4.56
C ASN A 25 59.41 -24.51 -5.52
N VAL A 26 59.66 -24.18 -6.79
CA VAL A 26 58.59 -23.75 -7.72
C VAL A 26 57.52 -24.82 -7.95
N VAL A 27 57.90 -26.10 -8.02
CA VAL A 27 56.95 -27.21 -8.25
C VAL A 27 56.01 -27.36 -7.05
N GLU A 28 56.57 -27.35 -5.84
CA GLU A 28 55.79 -27.40 -4.59
C GLU A 28 54.85 -26.20 -4.45
N LEU A 29 55.31 -24.99 -4.84
CA LEU A 29 54.48 -23.79 -4.84
C LEU A 29 53.30 -23.90 -5.81
N ILE A 30 53.52 -24.45 -7.02
CA ILE A 30 52.45 -24.66 -8.01
C ILE A 30 51.44 -25.69 -7.51
N GLU A 31 51.91 -26.81 -6.95
CA GLU A 31 51.04 -27.85 -6.41
C GLU A 31 50.22 -27.31 -5.21
N ALA A 32 50.86 -26.59 -4.29
CA ALA A 32 50.18 -25.95 -3.17
C ALA A 32 49.15 -24.92 -3.63
N ALA A 33 49.47 -24.09 -4.62
CA ALA A 33 48.55 -23.11 -5.19
C ALA A 33 47.36 -23.80 -5.87
N TYR A 34 47.59 -24.86 -6.66
CA TYR A 34 46.53 -25.64 -7.28
C TYR A 34 45.59 -26.27 -6.25
N ASN A 35 46.14 -26.88 -5.20
CA ASN A 35 45.35 -27.50 -4.13
C ASN A 35 44.52 -26.47 -3.35
N ARG A 36 45.04 -25.25 -3.12
CA ARG A 36 44.29 -24.15 -2.49
C ARG A 36 43.21 -23.58 -3.39
N LEU A 37 43.50 -23.37 -4.67
CA LEU A 37 42.54 -22.85 -5.64
C LEU A 37 41.40 -23.84 -5.92
N SER A 38 41.70 -25.14 -5.93
CA SER A 38 40.70 -26.19 -6.14
C SER A 38 39.86 -26.49 -4.90
N SER A 39 40.34 -26.15 -3.70
CA SER A 39 39.61 -26.38 -2.45
C SER A 39 38.60 -25.32 -2.08
N LYS A 40 38.53 -24.22 -2.84
CA LYS A 40 37.57 -23.14 -2.65
C LYS A 40 36.72 -22.95 -3.90
N VAL A 41 35.41 -23.19 -3.75
CA VAL A 41 34.44 -22.93 -4.82
C VAL A 41 33.72 -21.63 -4.50
N THR A 42 33.86 -20.64 -5.39
CA THR A 42 33.14 -19.37 -5.30
C THR A 42 32.26 -19.19 -6.53
N VAL A 43 30.96 -19.06 -6.33
CA VAL A 43 29.95 -18.83 -7.36
C VAL A 43 29.54 -17.36 -7.36
N THR A 44 29.47 -16.77 -8.56
CA THR A 44 29.09 -15.37 -8.80
C THR A 44 28.23 -15.29 -10.06
N HIS A 45 27.69 -14.11 -10.33
CA HIS A 45 27.06 -13.70 -11.59
C HIS A 45 27.92 -12.66 -12.33
N ASP A 46 27.60 -12.43 -13.60
CA ASP A 46 28.01 -11.26 -14.39
C ASP A 46 27.15 -10.03 -14.05
N ALA A 47 27.26 -8.95 -14.82
CA ALA A 47 26.49 -7.74 -14.55
C ALA A 47 24.98 -8.03 -14.54
N LEU A 48 24.31 -7.67 -13.44
CA LEU A 48 22.87 -7.80 -13.32
C LEU A 48 22.16 -6.63 -14.00
N PRO A 49 20.95 -6.84 -14.52
CA PRO A 49 20.05 -5.75 -14.86
C PRO A 49 19.68 -4.90 -13.63
N ASP A 50 19.23 -3.68 -13.90
CA ASP A 50 18.70 -2.80 -12.86
C ASP A 50 17.50 -3.48 -12.15
N ASN A 51 17.37 -3.22 -10.85
CA ASN A 51 16.30 -3.76 -10.00
C ASN A 51 16.27 -5.30 -9.89
N VAL A 52 17.36 -5.99 -10.25
CA VAL A 52 17.53 -7.43 -10.05
C VAL A 52 18.62 -7.69 -9.01
N ARG A 53 18.33 -8.56 -8.05
CA ARG A 53 19.28 -8.99 -7.01
C ARG A 53 19.37 -10.50 -6.97
N VAL A 54 20.58 -11.01 -6.78
CA VAL A 54 20.86 -12.44 -6.66
C VAL A 54 21.51 -12.72 -5.32
N THR A 55 20.94 -13.66 -4.56
CA THR A 55 21.48 -14.14 -3.29
C THR A 55 21.85 -15.61 -3.39
N TYR A 56 23.04 -15.96 -2.93
CA TYR A 56 23.54 -17.32 -2.88
C TYR A 56 23.59 -17.82 -1.45
N THR A 57 23.03 -18.99 -1.23
CA THR A 57 23.09 -19.71 0.05
C THR A 57 23.86 -21.02 -0.16
N PRO A 58 25.10 -21.12 0.33
CA PRO A 58 25.92 -22.31 0.13
C PRO A 58 25.40 -23.50 0.95
N LEU A 59 25.37 -24.68 0.33
CA LEU A 59 24.99 -25.96 0.93
C LEU A 59 26.21 -26.88 0.96
N CYS A 60 27.13 -26.58 1.87
CA CYS A 60 28.37 -27.34 2.05
C CYS A 60 28.89 -27.17 3.50
N PRO A 61 29.67 -28.13 4.04
CA PRO A 61 30.17 -28.07 5.42
C PRO A 61 31.04 -26.85 5.73
N GLY A 62 31.72 -26.29 4.71
CA GLY A 62 32.51 -25.05 4.79
C GLY A 62 31.83 -23.86 4.12
N GLY A 63 30.51 -23.80 4.14
CA GLY A 63 29.73 -22.72 3.52
C GLY A 63 29.89 -21.40 4.25
N GLY A 64 30.14 -20.33 3.50
CA GLY A 64 30.07 -18.96 4.01
C GLY A 64 28.63 -18.52 4.32
N PRO A 65 28.44 -17.30 4.84
CA PRO A 65 27.10 -16.71 4.98
C PRO A 65 26.44 -16.52 3.62
N ALA A 66 25.10 -16.44 3.60
CA ALA A 66 24.37 -16.07 2.40
C ALA A 66 24.70 -14.63 1.99
N GLY A 67 24.82 -14.38 0.69
CA GLY A 67 25.20 -13.06 0.18
C GLY A 67 25.19 -12.95 -1.35
N ASP A 68 25.83 -11.91 -1.84
CA ASP A 68 26.00 -11.58 -3.26
C ASP A 68 26.91 -12.57 -4.03
N LYS A 69 27.65 -13.41 -3.30
CA LYS A 69 28.44 -14.52 -3.81
C LYS A 69 28.29 -15.75 -2.92
N GLY A 70 28.31 -16.93 -3.52
CA GLY A 70 28.29 -18.20 -2.80
C GLY A 70 29.70 -18.72 -2.59
N VAL A 71 30.12 -18.98 -1.35
CA VAL A 71 31.46 -19.51 -1.05
C VAL A 71 31.35 -20.83 -0.30
N CYS A 72 32.06 -21.85 -0.81
CA CYS A 72 32.34 -23.11 -0.13
C CYS A 72 33.84 -23.28 0.00
N ASP A 73 34.34 -23.31 1.24
CA ASP A 73 35.74 -23.58 1.56
C ASP A 73 35.97 -25.06 1.92
N ASN A 74 37.22 -25.53 1.80
CA ASN A 74 37.65 -26.90 2.11
C ASN A 74 36.94 -28.00 1.31
N VAL A 75 36.64 -27.73 0.05
CA VAL A 75 36.06 -28.68 -0.91
C VAL A 75 37.14 -29.65 -1.40
N LYS A 76 36.90 -30.95 -1.34
CA LYS A 76 37.84 -31.95 -1.88
C LYS A 76 37.63 -32.17 -3.38
N VAL A 77 38.68 -32.58 -4.09
CA VAL A 77 38.54 -33.00 -5.49
C VAL A 77 37.53 -34.14 -5.59
N GLY A 78 36.55 -34.01 -6.49
CA GLY A 78 35.46 -34.97 -6.66
C GLY A 78 34.28 -34.80 -5.68
N GLN A 79 34.37 -33.89 -4.71
CA GLN A 79 33.25 -33.57 -3.81
C GLN A 79 32.25 -32.65 -4.51
N MET A 80 30.96 -33.02 -4.46
CA MET A 80 29.89 -32.16 -4.94
C MET A 80 29.48 -31.15 -3.88
N VAL A 81 29.29 -29.90 -4.29
CA VAL A 81 28.72 -28.83 -3.48
C VAL A 81 27.48 -28.29 -4.18
N SER A 82 26.54 -27.75 -3.41
CA SER A 82 25.30 -27.18 -3.94
C SER A 82 25.10 -25.76 -3.42
N PHE A 83 24.35 -24.96 -4.16
CA PHE A 83 24.00 -23.59 -3.78
C PHE A 83 22.52 -23.38 -4.05
N ASN A 84 21.79 -22.87 -3.08
CA ASN A 84 20.47 -22.30 -3.33
C ASN A 84 20.68 -20.88 -3.86
N VAL A 85 20.10 -20.60 -5.02
CA VAL A 85 20.19 -19.29 -5.68
C VAL A 85 18.81 -18.65 -5.70
N THR A 86 18.69 -17.51 -5.04
CA THR A 86 17.45 -16.72 -5.02
C THR A 86 17.64 -15.51 -5.94
N VAL A 87 16.80 -15.41 -6.96
CA VAL A 87 16.76 -14.27 -7.88
C VAL A 87 15.51 -13.45 -7.57
N THR A 88 15.68 -12.17 -7.29
CA THR A 88 14.60 -11.24 -6.95
C THR A 88 14.58 -10.11 -7.95
N ALA A 89 13.43 -9.84 -8.56
CA ALA A 89 13.15 -8.63 -9.32
C ALA A 89 12.29 -7.70 -8.44
N ASP A 90 12.81 -6.51 -8.14
CA ASP A 90 12.12 -5.53 -7.30
C ASP A 90 11.09 -4.71 -8.09
N GLU A 91 11.25 -4.64 -9.41
CA GLU A 91 10.35 -3.97 -10.34
C GLU A 91 10.01 -4.85 -11.55
N CYS A 92 8.98 -4.42 -12.28
CA CYS A 92 8.64 -4.97 -13.57
C CYS A 92 9.76 -4.75 -14.58
N ILE A 93 10.16 -5.82 -15.23
CA ILE A 93 11.21 -5.82 -16.23
C ILE A 93 10.57 -5.72 -17.61
N ASP A 94 10.97 -4.70 -18.36
CA ASP A 94 10.59 -4.55 -19.76
C ASP A 94 11.35 -5.55 -20.63
N GLY A 95 10.61 -6.48 -21.23
CA GLY A 95 11.15 -7.49 -22.14
C GLY A 95 11.83 -8.69 -21.45
N GLU A 96 12.58 -9.46 -22.25
CA GLU A 96 13.35 -10.61 -21.76
C GLU A 96 14.78 -10.19 -21.45
N MET A 97 15.26 -10.56 -20.26
CA MET A 97 16.64 -10.32 -19.85
C MET A 97 17.34 -11.64 -19.52
N SER A 98 18.67 -11.65 -19.63
CA SER A 98 19.44 -12.83 -19.25
C SER A 98 20.80 -12.49 -18.70
N PHE A 99 21.26 -13.29 -17.74
CA PHE A 99 22.56 -13.15 -17.10
C PHE A 99 23.16 -14.55 -16.83
N LEU A 100 24.46 -14.61 -16.56
CA LEU A 100 25.20 -15.84 -16.38
C LEU A 100 25.65 -16.02 -14.94
N ILE A 101 25.29 -17.15 -14.34
CA ILE A 101 25.76 -17.56 -13.02
C ILE A 101 26.79 -18.66 -13.18
N GLY A 102 27.88 -18.61 -12.41
CA GLY A 102 28.68 -19.81 -12.23
C GLY A 102 29.97 -19.61 -11.46
N PRO A 103 30.72 -20.71 -11.24
CA PRO A 103 31.94 -20.69 -10.45
C PRO A 103 33.05 -19.85 -11.09
N LEU A 104 33.81 -19.12 -10.27
CA LEU A 104 34.95 -18.31 -10.73
C LEU A 104 36.03 -19.19 -11.36
N GLY A 105 36.54 -18.75 -12.51
CA GLY A 105 37.62 -19.43 -13.24
C GLY A 105 37.27 -20.84 -13.75
N ILE A 106 35.99 -21.12 -13.95
CA ILE A 106 35.48 -22.30 -14.67
C ILE A 106 34.66 -21.77 -15.86
N LYS A 107 34.76 -22.44 -17.02
CA LYS A 107 34.14 -22.01 -18.27
C LYS A 107 32.63 -22.25 -18.28
N ASP A 108 32.18 -23.34 -17.65
CA ASP A 108 30.77 -23.71 -17.59
C ASP A 108 29.99 -22.72 -16.71
N LYS A 109 28.93 -22.16 -17.29
CA LYS A 109 28.03 -21.19 -16.66
C LYS A 109 26.58 -21.58 -16.91
N LEU A 110 25.72 -21.27 -15.94
CA LEU A 110 24.27 -21.39 -16.03
C LEU A 110 23.70 -20.07 -16.57
N LYS A 111 23.00 -20.12 -17.70
CA LYS A 111 22.25 -18.96 -18.22
C LYS A 111 20.88 -18.89 -17.55
N VAL A 112 20.58 -17.76 -16.93
CA VAL A 112 19.27 -17.47 -16.34
C VAL A 112 18.55 -16.52 -17.28
N ASN A 113 17.38 -16.93 -17.79
CA ASN A 113 16.47 -16.07 -18.54
C ASN A 113 15.38 -15.60 -17.57
N LEU A 114 15.16 -14.29 -17.50
CA LEU A 114 14.24 -13.65 -16.59
C LEU A 114 13.18 -12.87 -17.38
N SER A 115 11.93 -13.08 -17.02
CA SER A 115 10.75 -12.38 -17.55
C SER A 115 9.77 -12.14 -16.42
N THR A 116 9.24 -10.92 -16.31
CA THR A 116 8.22 -10.60 -15.31
C THR A 116 6.82 -10.61 -15.92
N ARG A 117 5.82 -11.00 -15.13
CA ARG A 117 4.40 -11.00 -15.54
C ARG A 117 3.69 -9.83 -14.89
N CYS A 118 3.86 -8.66 -15.47
CA CYS A 118 3.30 -7.42 -14.94
C CYS A 118 1.97 -7.02 -15.57
N GLU A 119 1.72 -7.50 -16.78
CA GLU A 119 0.43 -7.31 -17.44
C GLU A 119 -0.61 -8.26 -16.86
N CYS A 120 -1.77 -7.72 -16.53
CA CYS A 120 -2.94 -8.51 -16.19
C CYS A 120 -3.47 -9.18 -17.45
N VAL A 121 -3.70 -10.49 -17.40
CA VAL A 121 -4.34 -11.23 -18.49
C VAL A 121 -5.85 -11.19 -18.25
N CYS A 122 -6.55 -10.36 -19.01
CA CYS A 122 -8.00 -10.24 -19.02
C CYS A 122 -8.53 -10.63 -20.40
N ASP A 123 -9.68 -11.30 -20.45
CA ASP A 123 -10.38 -11.62 -21.71
C ASP A 123 -11.09 -10.36 -22.24
N ASP A 124 -10.30 -9.35 -22.57
CA ASP A 124 -10.81 -8.06 -23.01
C ASP A 124 -11.36 -8.15 -24.44
N PRO A 125 -12.57 -7.60 -24.69
CA PRO A 125 -13.09 -7.52 -26.03
C PRO A 125 -12.20 -6.60 -26.88
N GLN A 126 -11.85 -7.02 -28.09
CA GLN A 126 -10.97 -6.26 -28.99
C GLN A 126 -11.62 -5.00 -29.62
N GLU A 127 -12.83 -4.64 -29.18
CA GLU A 127 -13.57 -3.52 -29.75
C GLU A 127 -13.15 -2.19 -29.10
N ASP A 128 -12.53 -1.32 -29.89
CA ASP A 128 -12.12 0.03 -29.45
C ASP A 128 -13.29 0.97 -29.13
N ASN A 129 -14.51 0.62 -29.56
CA ASN A 129 -15.75 1.36 -29.35
C ASN A 129 -16.79 0.49 -28.64
N HIS A 130 -16.45 -0.03 -27.47
CA HIS A 130 -17.30 -0.97 -26.78
C HIS A 130 -18.63 -0.31 -26.33
N PRO A 131 -19.80 -0.94 -26.56
CA PRO A 131 -21.11 -0.37 -26.19
C PRO A 131 -21.26 -0.05 -24.70
N TYR A 132 -20.66 -0.86 -23.82
CA TYR A 132 -20.65 -0.59 -22.37
C TYR A 132 -19.97 0.75 -22.02
N CYS A 133 -19.02 1.18 -22.84
CA CYS A 133 -18.29 2.44 -22.71
C CYS A 133 -18.89 3.54 -23.60
N ASN A 134 -20.21 3.48 -23.84
CA ASN A 134 -20.96 4.40 -24.72
C ASN A 134 -20.40 4.52 -26.15
N GLY A 135 -19.64 3.52 -26.63
CA GLY A 135 -18.95 3.59 -27.91
C GLY A 135 -17.84 4.65 -27.97
N LYS A 136 -17.38 5.14 -26.80
CA LYS A 136 -16.35 6.18 -26.64
C LYS A 136 -15.11 5.66 -25.92
N GLY A 137 -14.93 4.35 -25.85
CA GLY A 137 -13.78 3.71 -25.22
C GLY A 137 -13.79 2.20 -25.40
N LYS A 138 -12.75 1.56 -24.90
CA LYS A 138 -12.60 0.10 -24.86
C LYS A 138 -12.71 -0.42 -23.44
N VAL A 139 -13.05 -1.70 -23.27
CA VAL A 139 -13.02 -2.35 -21.95
C VAL A 139 -11.62 -2.93 -21.72
N ASN A 140 -11.06 -2.67 -20.55
CA ASN A 140 -9.81 -3.23 -20.05
C ASN A 140 -10.06 -3.75 -18.63
N CYS A 141 -9.98 -5.06 -18.43
CA CYS A 141 -10.26 -5.77 -17.18
C CYS A 141 -11.59 -5.36 -16.52
N GLY A 142 -12.65 -5.20 -17.32
CA GLY A 142 -13.98 -4.81 -16.83
C GLY A 142 -14.17 -3.31 -16.57
N MET A 143 -13.16 -2.47 -16.85
CA MET A 143 -13.23 -1.02 -16.72
C MET A 143 -13.16 -0.35 -18.10
N CYS A 144 -13.75 0.83 -18.27
CA CYS A 144 -13.62 1.58 -19.53
C CYS A 144 -12.32 2.38 -19.59
N SER A 145 -11.56 2.20 -20.66
CA SER A 145 -10.47 3.06 -21.10
C SER A 145 -11.02 4.00 -22.18
N CYS A 146 -11.30 5.24 -21.79
CA CYS A 146 -11.96 6.23 -22.62
C CYS A 146 -11.03 6.84 -23.68
N LYS A 147 -11.61 7.24 -24.81
CA LYS A 147 -10.90 7.99 -25.84
C LYS A 147 -10.63 9.42 -25.37
N ALA A 148 -9.64 10.05 -25.99
CA ALA A 148 -9.31 11.45 -25.72
C ALA A 148 -10.55 12.35 -25.81
N GLY A 149 -10.75 13.20 -24.81
CA GLY A 149 -11.91 14.07 -24.68
C GLY A 149 -13.15 13.41 -24.06
N PHE A 150 -13.07 12.14 -23.61
CA PHE A 150 -14.16 11.48 -22.90
C PHE A 150 -13.71 10.95 -21.54
N VAL A 151 -14.57 11.13 -20.53
CA VAL A 151 -14.31 10.62 -19.16
C VAL A 151 -15.59 10.06 -18.54
N GLY A 152 -15.45 9.54 -17.31
CA GLY A 152 -16.52 8.86 -16.59
C GLY A 152 -16.28 7.37 -16.54
N GLN A 153 -17.02 6.66 -15.70
CA GLN A 153 -16.86 5.20 -15.56
C GLN A 153 -17.19 4.47 -16.87
N LYS A 154 -18.05 5.06 -17.71
CA LYS A 154 -18.50 4.51 -19.00
C LYS A 154 -18.21 5.48 -20.16
N CYS A 155 -17.32 6.44 -20.00
CA CYS A 155 -17.00 7.43 -21.03
C CYS A 155 -18.21 8.29 -21.47
N GLU A 156 -19.14 8.52 -20.55
CA GLU A 156 -20.39 9.23 -20.78
C GLU A 156 -20.23 10.76 -20.86
N CYS A 157 -19.12 11.30 -20.35
CA CYS A 157 -18.87 12.74 -20.29
C CYS A 157 -17.95 13.15 -21.44
N SER A 158 -18.29 14.23 -22.15
CA SER A 158 -17.37 14.87 -23.09
C SER A 158 -16.69 16.06 -22.42
N ILE A 159 -15.37 16.10 -22.50
CA ILE A 159 -14.55 17.21 -22.03
C ILE A 159 -13.94 17.89 -23.26
N GLY A 160 -13.92 19.23 -23.29
CA GLY A 160 -13.13 19.99 -24.26
C GLY A 160 -11.62 19.84 -24.06
N GLU A 161 -10.81 20.59 -24.81
CA GLU A 161 -9.33 20.53 -24.80
C GLU A 161 -8.63 21.05 -23.52
N LYS A 162 -9.35 21.29 -22.42
CA LYS A 162 -8.75 21.79 -21.17
C LYS A 162 -8.70 20.69 -20.11
N ASP A 163 -7.66 20.77 -19.28
CA ASP A 163 -7.27 19.87 -18.17
C ASP A 163 -8.37 19.65 -17.10
N GLU A 164 -9.52 19.13 -17.51
CA GLU A 164 -10.71 18.94 -16.67
C GLU A 164 -10.94 17.47 -16.31
N GLU A 165 -10.14 16.53 -16.83
CA GLU A 165 -10.28 15.11 -16.46
C GLU A 165 -9.97 14.88 -14.98
N SER A 166 -8.88 15.48 -14.50
CA SER A 166 -8.52 15.43 -13.08
C SER A 166 -9.45 16.30 -12.22
N SER A 167 -9.95 17.42 -12.77
CA SER A 167 -10.85 18.33 -12.06
C SER A 167 -12.22 17.69 -11.80
N LEU A 168 -12.78 16.94 -12.74
CA LEU A 168 -14.09 16.32 -12.61
C LEU A 168 -14.10 15.20 -11.55
N ARG A 169 -13.09 14.32 -11.56
CA ARG A 169 -12.96 13.31 -10.47
C ARG A 169 -12.59 13.94 -9.14
N ALA A 170 -11.83 15.04 -9.13
CA ALA A 170 -11.56 15.78 -7.91
C ALA A 170 -12.83 16.45 -7.36
N ALA A 171 -13.74 16.94 -8.21
CA ALA A 171 -15.00 17.56 -7.80
C ALA A 171 -15.94 16.61 -7.02
N CYS A 172 -15.80 15.30 -7.21
CA CYS A 172 -16.56 14.29 -6.46
C CYS A 172 -15.89 13.87 -5.15
N ARG A 173 -14.67 14.33 -4.86
CA ARG A 173 -13.99 14.05 -3.60
C ARG A 173 -14.12 15.24 -2.66
N LYS A 174 -14.50 14.94 -1.42
CA LYS A 174 -14.39 15.90 -0.33
C LYS A 174 -12.96 15.86 0.19
N ASP A 175 -12.22 16.96 0.01
CA ASP A 175 -10.78 17.04 0.32
C ASP A 175 -9.97 15.92 -0.39
N ASN A 176 -9.18 15.13 0.36
CA ASN A 176 -8.47 13.93 -0.13
C ASN A 176 -9.23 12.62 0.18
N GLY A 177 -10.54 12.71 0.39
CA GLY A 177 -11.39 11.56 0.71
C GLY A 177 -11.68 10.64 -0.48
N THR A 178 -12.48 9.61 -0.21
CA THR A 178 -13.00 8.70 -1.24
C THR A 178 -14.04 9.43 -2.10
N GLU A 179 -14.07 9.11 -3.39
CA GLU A 179 -15.07 9.62 -4.32
C GLU A 179 -16.49 9.33 -3.81
N CYS A 180 -17.33 10.37 -3.74
CA CYS A 180 -18.71 10.30 -3.26
C CYS A 180 -18.88 9.57 -1.91
N GLU A 181 -17.86 9.67 -1.03
CA GLU A 181 -17.80 8.98 0.26
C GLU A 181 -18.02 7.44 0.17
N GLY A 182 -17.78 6.85 -1.01
CA GLY A 182 -18.08 5.44 -1.32
C GLY A 182 -19.56 5.09 -1.36
N ARG A 183 -20.45 6.10 -1.41
CA ARG A 183 -21.91 5.97 -1.32
C ARG A 183 -22.63 6.42 -2.59
N GLY A 184 -21.90 6.54 -3.68
CA GLY A 184 -22.44 6.88 -5.00
C GLY A 184 -21.39 6.72 -6.09
N ASP A 185 -21.81 6.98 -7.32
CA ASP A 185 -20.95 7.02 -8.50
C ASP A 185 -20.67 8.48 -8.88
N CYS A 186 -19.40 8.84 -9.14
CA CYS A 186 -19.09 10.14 -9.73
C CYS A 186 -19.36 10.12 -11.23
N VAL A 187 -20.39 10.85 -11.64
CA VAL A 187 -20.78 11.01 -13.03
C VAL A 187 -20.54 12.46 -13.41
N CYS A 188 -19.55 12.69 -14.29
CA CYS A 188 -19.20 14.02 -14.81
C CYS A 188 -18.98 15.10 -13.73
N GLY A 189 -18.31 14.75 -12.62
CA GLY A 189 -18.02 15.68 -11.52
C GLY A 189 -19.17 15.92 -10.55
N MET A 190 -20.24 15.12 -10.64
CA MET A 190 -21.35 15.13 -9.70
C MET A 190 -21.57 13.73 -9.14
N CYS A 191 -21.82 13.63 -7.84
CA CYS A 191 -22.09 12.36 -7.19
C CYS A 191 -23.55 11.92 -7.37
N GLN A 192 -23.74 10.75 -7.97
CA GLN A 192 -25.02 10.06 -8.04
C GLN A 192 -25.12 9.05 -6.90
N CYS A 193 -25.84 9.45 -5.85
CA CYS A 193 -25.89 8.72 -4.59
C CYS A 193 -26.74 7.43 -4.65
N TYR A 194 -26.28 6.38 -3.97
CA TYR A 194 -26.96 5.10 -3.90
C TYR A 194 -28.23 5.16 -3.03
N ALA A 195 -29.22 4.38 -3.41
CA ALA A 195 -30.41 4.15 -2.60
C ALA A 195 -30.10 3.17 -1.45
N LEU A 196 -30.70 3.44 -0.29
CA LEU A 196 -30.68 2.58 0.88
C LEU A 196 -31.78 1.51 0.77
N GLN A 197 -31.58 0.37 1.44
CA GLN A 197 -32.54 -0.75 1.44
C GLN A 197 -33.92 -0.38 2.03
N GLY A 198 -34.04 0.74 2.74
CA GLY A 198 -35.28 1.27 3.30
C GLY A 198 -36.04 2.26 2.42
N GLY A 199 -35.59 2.50 1.18
CA GLY A 199 -36.20 3.47 0.25
C GLY A 199 -35.76 4.92 0.46
N SER A 200 -34.95 5.20 1.48
CA SER A 200 -34.20 6.44 1.64
C SER A 200 -33.00 6.46 0.68
N THR A 201 -32.37 7.61 0.47
CA THR A 201 -31.22 7.76 -0.46
C THR A 201 -30.16 8.61 0.22
N TYR A 202 -28.88 8.28 0.00
CA TYR A 202 -27.79 9.17 0.36
C TYR A 202 -27.94 10.50 -0.38
N TYR A 203 -27.54 11.60 0.23
CA TYR A 203 -27.64 12.91 -0.39
C TYR A 203 -26.50 13.83 0.08
N GLY A 204 -26.45 15.04 -0.49
CA GLY A 204 -25.31 15.94 -0.34
C GLY A 204 -24.44 15.92 -1.59
N THR A 205 -23.54 16.90 -1.71
CA THR A 205 -22.68 17.06 -2.90
C THR A 205 -21.77 15.85 -3.11
N HIS A 206 -21.40 15.16 -2.04
CA HIS A 206 -20.52 14.00 -2.04
C HIS A 206 -21.19 12.76 -1.43
N CYS A 207 -22.53 12.69 -1.40
CA CYS A 207 -23.29 11.60 -0.77
C CYS A 207 -22.96 11.36 0.71
N GLU A 208 -22.56 12.42 1.42
CA GLU A 208 -22.09 12.36 2.80
C GLU A 208 -23.21 12.26 3.85
N CYS A 209 -24.46 12.52 3.44
CA CYS A 209 -25.62 12.62 4.32
C CYS A 209 -26.61 11.47 4.15
N GLU A 210 -27.22 11.06 5.26
CA GLU A 210 -28.41 10.21 5.32
C GLU A 210 -29.29 10.62 6.51
N ASN A 211 -30.55 10.20 6.53
CA ASN A 211 -31.53 10.57 7.57
C ASN A 211 -31.81 9.47 8.60
N GLU A 212 -31.01 8.40 8.62
CA GLU A 212 -31.25 7.24 9.50
C GLU A 212 -30.19 7.07 10.61
N SER A 213 -29.10 7.84 10.53
CA SER A 213 -27.92 7.70 11.38
C SER A 213 -27.75 8.81 12.43
N CYS A 214 -28.83 9.50 12.80
CA CYS A 214 -28.81 10.43 13.93
C CYS A 214 -28.78 9.71 15.29
N GLU A 215 -28.43 10.45 16.34
CA GLU A 215 -28.45 9.95 17.71
C GLU A 215 -29.85 9.43 18.10
N LYS A 216 -29.85 8.34 18.87
CA LYS A 216 -31.06 7.74 19.42
C LYS A 216 -31.11 7.94 20.93
N PHE A 217 -32.29 8.29 21.43
CA PHE A 217 -32.57 8.30 22.86
C PHE A 217 -33.73 7.34 23.13
N GLN A 218 -33.55 6.44 24.10
CA GLN A 218 -34.51 5.36 24.40
C GLN A 218 -34.94 4.58 23.14
N ASN A 219 -33.96 4.21 22.31
CA ASN A 219 -34.14 3.51 21.03
C ASN A 219 -34.96 4.25 19.96
N LYS A 220 -35.30 5.52 20.16
CA LYS A 220 -35.98 6.37 19.17
C LYS A 220 -34.99 7.34 18.53
N LEU A 221 -35.01 7.40 17.19
CA LEU A 221 -34.23 8.37 16.41
C LEU A 221 -34.64 9.79 16.81
N CYS A 222 -33.67 10.63 17.17
CA CYS A 222 -33.91 11.97 17.72
C CYS A 222 -34.93 11.99 18.87
N GLY A 223 -34.90 10.96 19.73
CA GLY A 223 -35.80 10.81 20.87
C GLY A 223 -37.29 10.69 20.51
N GLY A 224 -37.62 10.60 19.21
CA GLY A 224 -38.98 10.74 18.69
C GLY A 224 -39.50 12.18 18.66
N ASN A 225 -38.67 13.17 19.02
CA ASN A 225 -39.06 14.58 19.15
C ASN A 225 -38.31 15.49 18.18
N GLY A 226 -37.82 14.94 17.07
CA GLY A 226 -37.12 15.70 16.05
C GLY A 226 -37.03 14.94 14.74
N LYS A 227 -36.57 15.64 13.70
CA LYS A 227 -36.29 15.06 12.39
C LYS A 227 -34.78 14.92 12.22
N CYS A 228 -34.34 13.75 11.76
CA CYS A 228 -32.93 13.54 11.44
C CYS A 228 -32.61 14.20 10.09
N ARG A 229 -31.59 15.06 10.06
CA ARG A 229 -31.01 15.62 8.84
C ARG A 229 -29.50 15.57 8.89
N CYS A 230 -28.92 14.80 7.97
CA CYS A 230 -27.48 14.64 7.83
C CYS A 230 -26.77 14.41 9.17
N LYS A 231 -27.20 13.38 9.91
CA LYS A 231 -26.68 12.97 11.24
C LYS A 231 -26.94 13.97 12.39
N ASN A 232 -27.62 15.09 12.13
CA ASN A 232 -28.04 16.04 13.16
C ASN A 232 -29.55 15.95 13.41
N CYS A 233 -29.95 16.01 14.68
CA CYS A 233 -31.35 16.06 15.06
C CYS A 233 -31.89 17.49 15.06
N GLU A 234 -32.81 17.79 14.14
CA GLU A 234 -33.61 19.00 14.18
C GLU A 234 -34.77 18.80 15.17
N CYS A 235 -34.61 19.31 16.39
CA CYS A 235 -35.62 19.17 17.43
C CYS A 235 -36.88 19.97 17.16
N ASN A 236 -38.02 19.42 17.57
CA ASN A 236 -39.27 20.15 17.64
C ASN A 236 -39.11 21.38 18.56
N PRO A 237 -39.95 22.44 18.41
CA PRO A 237 -39.76 23.71 19.11
C PRO A 237 -39.56 23.59 20.63
N ASP A 238 -40.28 22.66 21.27
CA ASP A 238 -40.26 22.44 22.72
C ASP A 238 -39.18 21.47 23.20
N TYR A 239 -38.28 21.02 22.33
CA TYR A 239 -37.25 20.03 22.66
C TYR A 239 -35.83 20.53 22.36
N GLU A 240 -34.88 20.04 23.15
CA GLU A 240 -33.46 20.35 23.07
C GLU A 240 -32.59 19.12 23.38
N GLY A 241 -31.27 19.28 23.21
CA GLY A 241 -30.29 18.22 23.32
C GLY A 241 -29.91 17.61 21.97
N THR A 242 -28.76 16.94 21.91
CA THR A 242 -28.19 16.37 20.68
C THR A 242 -29.07 15.29 20.04
N ALA A 243 -29.89 14.61 20.86
CA ALA A 243 -30.86 13.60 20.45
C ALA A 243 -32.30 14.04 20.69
N CYS A 244 -32.58 15.34 20.88
CA CYS A 244 -33.90 15.87 21.24
C CYS A 244 -34.56 15.17 22.43
N GLN A 245 -33.73 14.80 23.40
CA GLN A 245 -34.13 14.00 24.55
C GLN A 245 -34.83 14.82 25.64
N CYS A 246 -34.63 16.14 25.66
CA CYS A 246 -35.09 17.00 26.73
C CYS A 246 -36.17 17.95 26.26
N LYS A 247 -37.21 18.14 27.08
CA LYS A 247 -38.18 19.21 26.90
C LYS A 247 -37.55 20.52 27.40
N LYS A 248 -37.68 21.60 26.63
CA LYS A 248 -37.30 22.96 27.03
C LYS A 248 -38.25 23.42 28.13
N SER A 249 -37.81 23.28 29.37
CA SER A 249 -38.52 23.72 30.56
C SER A 249 -37.50 24.03 31.65
N ASP A 250 -37.79 24.98 32.52
CA ASP A 250 -36.98 25.28 33.71
C ASP A 250 -37.66 24.80 35.00
N GLU A 251 -38.81 24.13 34.90
CA GLU A 251 -39.64 23.76 36.04
C GLU A 251 -38.89 22.95 37.08
N GLN A 252 -38.01 22.05 36.65
CA GLN A 252 -37.22 21.18 37.55
C GLN A 252 -35.97 21.87 38.11
N CYS A 253 -35.60 23.02 37.55
CA CYS A 253 -34.47 23.83 37.98
C CYS A 253 -34.89 25.03 38.86
N ARG A 254 -36.20 25.22 39.07
CA ARG A 254 -36.73 26.28 39.92
C ARG A 254 -36.64 25.91 41.39
N THR A 255 -36.11 26.82 42.18
CA THR A 255 -36.14 26.74 43.64
C THR A 255 -37.56 27.03 44.16
N PRO A 256 -37.89 26.66 45.42
CA PRO A 256 -39.15 27.07 46.05
C PRO A 256 -39.37 28.59 46.07
N GLY A 257 -38.30 29.39 45.97
CA GLY A 257 -38.34 30.85 45.85
C GLY A 257 -38.50 31.37 44.43
N GLY A 258 -38.75 30.49 43.44
CA GLY A 258 -39.02 30.86 42.05
C GLY A 258 -37.80 31.17 41.19
N SER A 259 -36.58 31.21 41.77
CA SER A 259 -35.35 31.43 41.02
C SER A 259 -34.87 30.14 40.34
N VAL A 260 -34.44 30.24 39.08
CA VAL A 260 -33.83 29.12 38.33
C VAL A 260 -32.37 28.99 38.73
N CYS A 261 -31.95 27.79 39.12
CA CYS A 261 -30.57 27.48 39.55
C CYS A 261 -30.00 28.47 40.60
N SER A 262 -30.86 29.02 41.47
CA SER A 262 -30.50 30.04 42.46
C SER A 262 -29.77 31.27 41.88
N GLY A 263 -29.95 31.57 40.57
CA GLY A 263 -29.27 32.65 39.87
C GLY A 263 -27.77 32.41 39.60
N ARG A 264 -27.27 31.18 39.80
CA ARG A 264 -25.84 30.84 39.71
C ARG A 264 -25.48 29.94 38.53
N GLY A 265 -26.40 29.72 37.59
CA GLY A 265 -26.17 28.86 36.42
C GLY A 265 -27.34 28.83 35.46
N THR A 266 -27.16 28.12 34.35
CA THR A 266 -28.20 27.87 33.33
C THR A 266 -28.76 26.45 33.51
N CYS A 267 -30.09 26.30 33.40
CA CYS A 267 -30.71 24.98 33.38
C CYS A 267 -30.49 24.39 31.99
N GLN A 268 -29.77 23.26 31.91
CA GLN A 268 -29.60 22.51 30.65
C GLN A 268 -30.24 21.14 30.82
N CYS A 269 -31.12 20.77 29.89
CA CYS A 269 -31.63 19.41 29.75
C CYS A 269 -32.22 18.82 31.06
N ASN A 270 -33.05 19.62 31.76
CA ASN A 270 -33.88 19.22 32.93
C ASN A 270 -33.39 17.98 33.69
N PRO A 271 -32.41 18.14 34.61
CA PRO A 271 -31.76 17.02 35.25
C PRO A 271 -32.69 16.34 36.27
N SER A 272 -33.54 15.42 35.82
CA SER A 272 -34.14 14.44 36.73
C SER A 272 -34.42 13.09 36.06
N ALA A 273 -33.35 12.30 35.93
CA ALA A 273 -33.36 10.85 36.14
C ALA A 273 -31.90 10.35 36.20
N SER A 274 -31.38 10.20 37.42
CA SER A 274 -30.25 9.32 37.76
C SER A 274 -28.99 9.34 36.87
N VAL A 275 -28.20 10.41 36.91
CA VAL A 275 -26.73 10.31 37.04
C VAL A 275 -26.27 11.47 37.92
N SER A 276 -25.79 11.13 39.11
CA SER A 276 -25.08 12.01 40.01
C SER A 276 -23.84 12.59 39.32
N ARG A 277 -23.91 13.86 38.92
CA ARG A 277 -22.70 14.69 38.82
C ARG A 277 -23.04 16.15 39.10
N ALA A 278 -23.17 16.46 40.38
CA ALA A 278 -22.95 17.81 40.86
C ALA A 278 -21.49 18.16 40.60
N THR A 279 -21.19 18.86 39.50
CA THR A 279 -19.92 19.57 39.38
C THR A 279 -20.05 20.87 40.16
N SER A 280 -19.66 20.82 41.43
CA SER A 280 -19.15 22.00 42.14
C SER A 280 -17.82 22.38 41.49
N GLY A 281 -17.84 23.37 40.60
CA GLY A 281 -16.64 24.07 40.14
C GLY A 281 -16.42 25.32 41.00
N PRO A 282 -15.17 25.67 41.35
CA PRO A 282 -14.88 26.86 42.15
C PRO A 282 -15.12 28.12 41.32
N THR A 283 -15.71 29.11 41.96
CA THR A 283 -15.71 30.52 41.53
C THR A 283 -14.29 31.03 41.33
N VAL A 284 -14.02 31.64 40.18
CA VAL A 284 -13.01 32.68 39.99
C VAL A 284 -13.73 34.02 39.93
#